data_AF-A0A387H155-F1
#
_entry.id   AF-A0A387H155-F1
#
_cell.length_a   1.000
_cell.length_b   1.000
_cell.length_c   1.000
_cell.angle_alpha   90.00
_cell.angle_beta   90.00
_cell.angle_gamma   90.00
#
_symmetry.space_group_name_H-M   'P 1'
#
loop_
_entity.id
_entity.type
_entity.pdbx_description
1 polymer ?
#
loop_
_entity_poly.entity_id
_entity_poly.type
_entity_poly.pdbx_seq_one_letter_code
_entity_poly.pdbx_strand_id
1 'polypeptide(L)'
;MTTFDSLVASEAIVKVEIQLGGRQLPKRLLFATPSFAYWLSERVSKNEPSSLGAVLTPIEQLDFLFYTFVSGKPLIHCRQFRAIRVERNAVWELKTVDLRIFGWFAMRDCFVAVFGDWADHVKDHDLYRGYRLEVRRLRRELGVGDALCVEGVNPEDVISV
;
A
#
# COMPACT_ATOMS: atom_id res chain seq x y z
N MET A 1 -10.98 21.40 6.44
CA MET A 1 -9.66 20.79 6.16
C MET A 1 -9.73 19.35 6.65
N THR A 2 -9.52 18.38 5.78
CA THR A 2 -9.51 16.96 6.18
C THR A 2 -8.26 16.69 7.00
N THR A 3 -8.41 16.01 8.14
CA THR A 3 -7.31 15.52 8.98
C THR A 3 -7.23 13.99 8.90
N PHE A 4 -6.08 13.42 9.28
CA PHE A 4 -5.92 11.97 9.31
C PHE A 4 -6.97 11.30 10.21
N ASP A 5 -7.18 11.83 11.41
CA ASP A 5 -8.18 11.32 12.35
C ASP A 5 -9.59 11.43 11.80
N SER A 6 -9.91 12.48 11.02
CA SER A 6 -11.23 12.59 10.37
C SER A 6 -11.44 11.51 9.31
N LEU A 7 -10.39 11.08 8.60
CA LEU A 7 -10.49 9.99 7.62
C LEU A 7 -10.70 8.64 8.30
N VAL A 8 -10.06 8.42 9.45
CA VAL A 8 -10.24 7.21 10.25
C VAL A 8 -11.64 7.19 10.89
N ALA A 9 -12.06 8.31 11.50
CA ALA A 9 -13.35 8.41 12.17
C ALA A 9 -14.56 8.31 11.22
N SER A 10 -14.39 8.71 9.96
CA SER A 10 -15.41 8.56 8.91
C SER A 10 -15.31 7.23 8.15
N GLU A 11 -14.40 6.34 8.57
CA GLU A 11 -14.10 5.06 7.91
C GLU A 11 -13.67 5.19 6.44
N ALA A 12 -13.30 6.38 5.98
CA ALA A 12 -12.73 6.60 4.66
C ALA A 12 -11.39 5.86 4.48
N ILE A 13 -10.67 5.67 5.59
CA ILE A 13 -9.57 4.71 5.70
C ILE A 13 -9.72 3.90 6.98
N VAL A 14 -9.36 2.62 6.92
CA VAL A 14 -9.40 1.69 8.04
C VAL A 14 -8.00 1.16 8.31
N LYS A 15 -7.67 0.95 9.59
CA LYS A 15 -6.37 0.39 9.96
C LYS A 15 -6.31 -1.08 9.58
N VAL A 16 -5.22 -1.49 8.95
CA VAL A 16 -4.94 -2.91 8.65
C VAL A 16 -4.08 -3.46 9.78
N GLU A 17 -4.68 -4.28 10.63
CA GLU A 17 -3.96 -4.91 11.74
C GLU A 17 -3.17 -6.12 11.26
N ILE A 18 -1.87 -6.11 11.51
CA ILE A 18 -0.96 -7.22 11.21
C ILE A 18 -0.50 -7.85 12.51
N GLN A 19 -0.63 -9.17 12.62
CA GLN A 19 -0.19 -9.91 13.79
C GLN A 19 1.33 -9.91 13.85
N LEU A 20 1.89 -9.23 14.85
CA LEU A 20 3.32 -9.24 15.14
C LEU A 20 3.63 -10.26 16.23
N GLY A 21 4.90 -10.66 16.36
CA GLY A 21 5.31 -11.55 17.45
C GLY A 21 5.06 -10.90 18.83
N GLY A 22 4.85 -11.70 19.88
CA GLY A 22 4.30 -11.28 21.19
C GLY A 22 5.04 -10.20 22.01
N ARG A 23 6.06 -9.53 21.46
CA ARG A 23 6.75 -8.36 22.04
C ARG A 23 7.11 -7.28 21.01
N GLN A 24 6.67 -7.45 19.76
CA GLN A 24 6.95 -6.49 18.70
C GLN A 24 5.84 -5.45 18.67
N LEU A 25 6.23 -4.18 18.75
CA LEU A 25 5.33 -3.06 18.49
C LEU A 25 5.43 -2.67 17.02
N PRO A 26 4.32 -2.22 16.40
CA PRO A 26 4.35 -1.71 15.04
C PRO A 26 5.24 -0.47 14.98
N LYS A 27 6.25 -0.51 14.11
CA LYS A 27 7.12 0.63 13.81
C LYS A 27 6.57 1.47 12.66
N ARG A 28 5.74 0.87 11.81
CA ARG A 28 5.06 1.52 10.68
C ARG A 28 3.58 1.17 10.71
N LEU A 29 2.76 2.06 10.14
CA LEU A 29 1.30 1.93 10.13
C LEU A 29 0.80 1.66 8.71
N LEU A 30 -0.12 0.71 8.61
CA LEU A 30 -0.80 0.36 7.37
C LEU A 30 -2.29 0.67 7.50
N PHE A 31 -2.80 1.46 6.57
CA PHE A 31 -4.21 1.76 6.42
C PHE A 31 -4.67 1.35 5.03
N ALA A 32 -5.98 1.19 4.86
CA ALA A 32 -6.60 0.81 3.60
C ALA A 32 -7.89 1.60 3.40
N THR A 33 -8.26 1.85 2.15
CA THR A 33 -9.64 2.26 1.84
C THR A 33 -10.59 1.06 2.03
N PRO A 34 -11.88 1.27 2.30
CA PRO A 34 -12.86 0.18 2.41
C PRO A 34 -12.89 -0.73 1.18
N SER A 35 -12.78 -0.15 -0.03
CA SER A 35 -12.72 -0.91 -1.28
C SER A 35 -11.49 -1.81 -1.36
N PHE A 36 -10.32 -1.33 -0.90
CA PHE A 36 -9.12 -2.16 -0.82
C PHE A 36 -9.28 -3.28 0.22
N ALA A 37 -9.83 -2.97 1.39
CA ALA A 37 -10.04 -3.96 2.44
C ALA A 37 -10.99 -5.07 1.99
N TYR A 38 -12.04 -4.73 1.23
CA TYR A 38 -12.93 -5.70 0.60
C TYR A 38 -12.19 -6.58 -0.41
N TRP A 39 -11.43 -5.96 -1.33
CA TRP A 39 -10.62 -6.68 -2.31
C TRP A 39 -9.63 -7.65 -1.64
N LEU A 40 -8.98 -7.22 -0.56
CA LEU A 40 -8.06 -8.05 0.20
C LEU A 40 -8.77 -9.25 0.84
N SER A 41 -9.95 -9.04 1.44
CA SER A 41 -10.70 -10.14 2.07
C SER A 41 -11.17 -11.19 1.04
N GLU A 42 -11.54 -10.75 -0.16
CA GLU A 42 -11.85 -11.66 -1.27
C GLU A 42 -10.64 -12.49 -1.67
N ARG A 43 -9.45 -11.88 -1.77
CA ARG A 43 -8.21 -12.60 -2.09
C ARG A 43 -7.83 -13.61 -1.01
N VAL A 44 -7.97 -13.23 0.26
CA VAL A 44 -7.77 -14.14 1.41
C VAL A 44 -8.73 -15.32 1.34
N SER A 45 -9.99 -15.07 1.00
CA SER A 45 -11.01 -16.11 0.91
C SER A 45 -10.78 -17.08 -0.26
N LYS A 46 -10.27 -16.58 -1.39
CA LYS A 46 -9.97 -17.40 -2.56
C LYS A 46 -8.69 -18.22 -2.39
N ASN A 47 -7.69 -17.66 -1.72
CA ASN A 47 -6.37 -18.26 -1.48
C ASN A 47 -5.78 -18.93 -2.75
N GLU A 48 -5.84 -18.21 -3.86
CA GLU A 48 -5.39 -18.69 -5.17
C GLU A 48 -3.88 -18.98 -5.15
N PRO A 49 -3.39 -19.98 -5.91
CA PRO A 49 -1.96 -20.16 -6.10
C PRO A 49 -1.35 -19.00 -6.89
N SER A 50 -0.02 -18.86 -6.83
CA SER A 50 0.71 -17.88 -7.63
C SER A 50 0.50 -18.15 -9.12
N SER A 51 0.12 -17.12 -9.90
CA SER A 51 0.03 -17.21 -11.36
C SER A 51 1.42 -17.29 -12.01
N LEU A 52 2.44 -16.84 -11.30
CA LEU A 52 3.83 -16.77 -11.73
C LEU A 52 4.70 -17.93 -11.20
N GLY A 53 4.09 -18.94 -10.57
CA GLY A 53 4.78 -20.14 -10.09
C GLY A 53 5.68 -19.91 -8.87
N ALA A 54 5.43 -18.85 -8.10
CA ALA A 54 6.12 -18.64 -6.83
C ALA A 54 5.73 -19.72 -5.80
N VAL A 55 6.66 -20.02 -4.88
CA VAL A 55 6.46 -21.02 -3.82
C VAL A 55 5.37 -20.57 -2.84
N LEU A 56 5.35 -19.29 -2.50
CA LEU A 56 4.35 -18.70 -1.61
C LEU A 56 3.10 -18.30 -2.39
N THR A 57 1.93 -18.50 -1.80
CA THR A 57 0.69 -17.96 -2.37
C THR A 57 0.73 -16.42 -2.37
N PRO A 58 -0.04 -15.73 -3.22
CA PRO A 58 -0.10 -14.28 -3.26
C PRO A 58 -0.44 -13.65 -1.91
N ILE A 59 -1.29 -14.31 -1.11
CA ILE A 59 -1.65 -13.87 0.24
C ILE A 59 -0.50 -14.06 1.22
N GLU A 60 0.22 -15.18 1.18
CA GLU A 60 1.42 -15.38 2.01
C GLU A 60 2.52 -14.37 1.67
N GLN A 61 2.70 -14.06 0.38
CA GLN A 61 3.64 -13.02 -0.03
C GLN A 61 3.24 -11.64 0.50
N LEU A 62 1.94 -11.33 0.46
CA LEU A 62 1.42 -10.06 0.92
C LEU A 62 1.51 -9.95 2.44
N ASP A 63 1.18 -11.00 3.17
CA ASP A 63 1.35 -11.09 4.62
C ASP A 63 2.81 -10.88 5.01
N PHE A 64 3.75 -11.56 4.33
CA PHE A 64 5.17 -11.35 4.56
C PHE A 64 5.62 -9.90 4.28
N LEU A 65 5.12 -9.29 3.21
CA LEU A 65 5.42 -7.90 2.86
C LEU A 65 4.88 -6.92 3.91
N PHE A 66 3.62 -7.10 4.33
CA PHE A 66 2.97 -6.25 5.33
C PHE A 66 3.60 -6.44 6.71
N TYR A 67 3.89 -7.66 7.12
CA TYR A 67 4.65 -7.94 8.34
C TYR A 67 6.02 -7.25 8.30
N THR A 68 6.75 -7.36 7.19
CA THR A 68 8.07 -6.72 7.02
C THR A 68 7.95 -5.19 7.11
N PHE A 69 6.94 -4.61 6.46
CA PHE A 69 6.67 -3.18 6.53
C PHE A 69 6.35 -2.73 7.96
N VAL A 70 5.32 -3.30 8.60
CA VAL A 70 4.80 -2.91 9.92
C VAL A 70 5.82 -3.14 11.04
N SER A 71 6.59 -4.23 10.98
CA SER A 71 7.67 -4.49 11.95
C SER A 71 8.87 -3.54 11.82
N GLY A 72 8.87 -2.68 10.80
CA GLY A 72 9.96 -1.75 10.50
C GLY A 72 11.23 -2.43 10.05
N LYS A 73 11.14 -3.64 9.49
CA LYS A 73 12.28 -4.28 8.85
C LYS A 73 12.65 -3.51 7.57
N PRO A 74 13.92 -3.59 7.13
CA PRO A 74 14.34 -2.99 5.87
C PRO A 74 13.53 -3.54 4.71
N LEU A 75 13.10 -2.65 3.82
CA LEU A 75 12.48 -3.00 2.55
C LEU A 75 13.44 -2.65 1.41
N ILE A 76 13.50 -3.52 0.40
CA ILE A 76 14.35 -3.30 -0.76
C ILE A 76 13.62 -2.39 -1.75
N HIS A 77 14.09 -1.16 -1.88
CA HIS A 77 13.58 -0.21 -2.86
C HIS A 77 13.67 -0.78 -4.30
N CYS A 78 12.73 -0.41 -5.16
CA CYS A 78 12.50 -0.95 -6.51
C CYS A 78 12.07 -2.41 -6.56
N ARG A 79 12.34 -3.24 -5.54
CA ARG A 79 11.90 -4.65 -5.48
C ARG A 79 10.61 -4.84 -4.70
N GLN A 80 10.47 -4.20 -3.55
CA GLN A 80 9.31 -4.34 -2.66
C GLN A 80 8.46 -3.08 -2.60
N PHE A 81 9.06 -1.92 -2.87
CA PHE A 81 8.33 -0.66 -2.97
C PHE A 81 9.02 0.33 -3.91
N ARG A 82 8.24 1.23 -4.52
CA ARG A 82 8.74 2.35 -5.34
C ARG A 82 7.67 3.39 -5.57
N ALA A 83 8.08 4.62 -5.89
CA ALA A 83 7.18 5.56 -6.55
C ALA A 83 6.85 5.05 -7.96
N ILE A 84 5.58 5.17 -8.39
CA ILE A 84 5.18 4.86 -9.76
C ILE A 84 5.84 5.86 -10.72
N ARG A 85 5.83 7.13 -10.34
CA ARG A 85 6.47 8.25 -11.03
C ARG A 85 7.08 9.20 -10.00
N VAL A 86 8.29 9.68 -10.28
CA VAL A 86 9.02 10.65 -9.45
C VAL A 86 8.40 12.03 -9.67
N GLU A 87 7.47 12.41 -8.78
CA GLU A 87 6.78 13.70 -8.78
C GLU A 87 6.31 14.06 -7.37
N ARG A 88 6.07 15.34 -7.09
CA ARG A 88 5.48 15.79 -5.82
C ARG A 88 4.15 15.06 -5.56
N ASN A 89 3.95 14.63 -4.31
CA ASN A 89 2.79 13.84 -3.88
C ASN A 89 2.66 12.51 -4.64
N ALA A 90 3.80 11.84 -4.86
CA ALA A 90 3.89 10.61 -5.63
C ALA A 90 2.88 9.54 -5.16
N VAL A 91 2.39 8.78 -6.13
CA VAL A 91 1.72 7.50 -5.86
C VAL A 91 2.79 6.44 -5.73
N TRP A 92 2.67 5.63 -4.68
CA TRP A 92 3.60 4.58 -4.34
C TRP A 92 2.98 3.21 -4.59
N GLU A 93 3.84 2.26 -4.90
CA GLU A 93 3.51 0.86 -5.08
C GLU A 93 4.26 0.07 -3.99
N LEU A 94 3.53 -0.76 -3.24
CA LEU A 94 4.10 -1.92 -2.56
C LEU A 94 3.86 -3.14 -3.46
N LYS A 95 4.86 -4.02 -3.62
CA LYS A 95 4.73 -5.15 -4.55
C LYS A 95 5.35 -6.43 -4.04
N THR A 96 4.68 -7.53 -4.40
CA THR A 96 5.18 -8.89 -4.26
C THR A 96 5.55 -9.44 -5.64
N VAL A 97 5.72 -10.76 -5.76
CA VAL A 97 5.86 -11.37 -7.09
C VAL A 97 4.54 -11.23 -7.84
N ASP A 98 3.44 -11.64 -7.20
CA ASP A 98 2.11 -11.76 -7.82
C ASP A 98 1.22 -10.52 -7.73
N LEU A 99 1.45 -9.60 -6.79
CA LEU A 99 0.54 -8.49 -6.51
C LEU A 99 1.22 -7.13 -6.57
N ARG A 100 0.46 -6.12 -6.99
CA ARG A 100 0.76 -4.68 -6.89
C ARG A 100 -0.28 -4.00 -6.04
N ILE A 101 0.18 -3.28 -5.02
CA ILE A 101 -0.66 -2.51 -4.12
C ILE A 101 -0.33 -1.04 -4.32
N PHE A 102 -1.30 -0.27 -4.80
CA PHE A 102 -1.15 1.15 -5.09
C PHE A 102 -1.74 1.99 -3.97
N GLY A 103 -1.01 3.05 -3.61
CA GLY A 103 -1.41 3.91 -2.52
C GLY A 103 -0.52 5.14 -2.38
N TRP A 104 -0.53 5.74 -1.20
CA TRP A 104 0.34 6.86 -0.87
C TRP A 104 0.79 6.77 0.59
N PHE A 105 1.87 7.47 0.90
CA PHE A 105 2.29 7.69 2.28
C PHE A 105 1.62 8.95 2.81
N ALA A 106 0.74 8.81 3.79
CA ALA A 106 0.05 9.95 4.41
C ALA A 106 1.02 10.81 5.23
N MET A 107 1.97 10.14 5.87
CA MET A 107 3.16 10.67 6.52
C MET A 107 4.24 9.59 6.45
N ARG A 108 5.47 9.91 6.85
CA ARG A 108 6.56 8.92 6.92
C ARG A 108 6.11 7.72 7.76
N ASP A 109 6.42 6.52 7.30
CA ASP A 109 6.05 5.23 7.91
C ASP A 109 4.55 4.95 8.00
N CYS A 110 3.69 5.71 7.31
CA CYS A 110 2.25 5.49 7.29
C CYS A 110 1.74 5.34 5.86
N PHE A 111 1.55 4.09 5.41
CA PHE A 111 1.07 3.80 4.06
C PHE A 111 -0.45 3.60 4.04
N VAL A 112 -1.13 4.22 3.08
CA VAL A 112 -2.55 4.04 2.81
C VAL A 112 -2.71 3.28 1.49
N ALA A 113 -3.12 2.02 1.57
CA ALA A 113 -3.43 1.16 0.43
C ALA A 113 -4.81 1.48 -0.16
N VAL A 114 -4.88 1.56 -1.50
CA VAL A 114 -6.08 2.04 -2.20
C VAL A 114 -6.58 1.03 -3.22
N PHE A 115 -5.67 0.48 -4.02
CA PHE A 115 -6.00 -0.52 -5.04
C PHE A 115 -5.00 -1.65 -4.97
N GLY A 116 -5.49 -2.88 -5.17
CA GLY A 116 -4.67 -4.07 -5.32
C GLY A 116 -5.00 -4.74 -6.65
N ASP A 117 -3.99 -5.26 -7.33
CA ASP A 117 -4.17 -5.99 -8.58
C ASP A 117 -3.04 -6.99 -8.82
N TRP A 118 -3.26 -7.92 -9.75
CA TRP A 118 -2.26 -8.88 -10.16
C TRP A 118 -1.14 -8.24 -10.97
N ALA A 119 0.07 -8.74 -10.74
CA ALA A 119 1.29 -8.21 -11.32
C ALA A 119 1.39 -8.40 -12.82
N ASP A 120 0.84 -9.49 -13.36
CA ASP A 120 0.71 -9.77 -14.78
C ASP A 120 -0.34 -8.85 -15.41
N HIS A 121 -1.56 -8.81 -14.87
CA HIS A 121 -2.65 -7.96 -15.35
C HIS A 121 -2.24 -6.49 -15.44
N VAL A 122 -1.59 -5.94 -14.41
CA VAL A 122 -1.07 -4.56 -14.42
C VAL A 122 -0.09 -4.32 -15.56
N LYS A 123 0.80 -5.26 -15.84
CA LYS A 123 1.85 -5.11 -16.86
C LYS A 123 1.31 -5.32 -18.27
N ASP A 124 0.52 -6.37 -18.46
CA ASP A 124 0.02 -6.80 -19.77
C ASP A 124 -0.98 -5.79 -20.34
N HIS A 125 -1.64 -5.02 -19.46
CA HIS A 125 -2.61 -3.98 -19.84
C HIS A 125 -2.14 -2.54 -19.58
N ASP A 126 -0.86 -2.32 -19.24
CA ASP A 126 -0.26 -1.00 -18.96
C ASP A 126 -1.06 -0.15 -17.95
N LEU A 127 -1.55 -0.78 -16.87
CA LEU A 127 -2.50 -0.17 -15.94
C LEU A 127 -1.87 0.81 -14.94
N TYR A 128 -0.54 0.90 -14.89
CA TYR A 128 0.20 1.78 -14.00
C TYR A 128 -0.27 3.24 -14.05
N ARG A 129 -0.51 3.75 -15.27
CA ARG A 129 -1.00 5.12 -15.45
C ARG A 129 -2.42 5.29 -14.91
N GLY A 130 -3.28 4.30 -15.16
CA GLY A 130 -4.66 4.28 -14.68
C GLY A 130 -4.73 4.32 -13.16
N TYR A 131 -4.06 3.38 -12.49
CA TYR A 131 -4.02 3.33 -11.03
C TYR A 131 -3.44 4.61 -10.42
N ARG A 132 -2.37 5.17 -11.00
CA ARG A 132 -1.83 6.46 -10.53
C ARG A 132 -2.88 7.58 -10.59
N LEU A 133 -3.63 7.68 -11.68
CA LEU A 133 -4.65 8.72 -11.84
C LEU A 133 -5.82 8.51 -10.88
N GLU A 134 -6.26 7.27 -10.69
CA GLU A 134 -7.35 6.94 -9.77
C GLU A 134 -6.98 7.19 -8.30
N VAL A 135 -5.76 6.84 -7.87
CA VAL A 135 -5.30 7.19 -6.51
C VAL A 135 -5.26 8.71 -6.32
N ARG A 136 -4.84 9.48 -7.33
CA ARG A 136 -4.87 10.95 -7.29
C ARG A 136 -6.30 11.50 -7.25
N ARG A 137 -7.22 10.90 -8.01
CA ARG A 137 -8.64 11.29 -7.99
C ARG A 137 -9.24 11.06 -6.60
N LEU A 138 -9.06 9.86 -6.04
CA LEU A 138 -9.60 9.52 -4.72
C LEU A 138 -9.04 10.43 -3.63
N ARG A 139 -7.73 10.73 -3.65
CA ARG A 139 -7.14 11.69 -2.70
C ARG A 139 -7.84 13.05 -2.74
N ARG A 140 -8.15 13.57 -3.94
CA ARG A 140 -8.88 14.83 -4.08
C ARG A 140 -10.30 14.74 -3.53
N GLU A 141 -10.99 13.63 -3.77
CA GLU A 141 -12.36 13.39 -3.28
C GLU A 141 -12.42 13.29 -1.75
N LEU A 142 -11.41 12.68 -1.15
CA LEU A 142 -11.23 12.64 0.31
C LEU A 142 -10.76 13.98 0.91
N GLY A 143 -10.46 14.98 0.08
CA GLY A 143 -9.91 16.25 0.54
C GLY A 143 -8.51 16.12 1.15
N VAL A 144 -7.75 15.09 0.78
CA VAL A 144 -6.37 14.86 1.21
C VAL A 144 -5.50 15.97 0.60
N GLY A 145 -5.14 16.95 1.44
CA GLY A 145 -4.21 18.02 1.10
C GLY A 145 -2.74 17.61 1.25
N ASP A 146 -1.83 18.54 0.95
CA ASP A 146 -0.38 18.34 1.02
C ASP A 146 0.09 17.87 2.41
N ALA A 147 -0.59 18.28 3.49
CA ALA A 147 -0.25 17.85 4.86
C ALA A 147 -0.50 16.36 5.16
N LEU A 148 -1.26 15.67 4.31
CA LEU A 148 -1.60 14.24 4.44
C LEU A 148 -1.03 13.42 3.27
N CYS A 149 0.05 13.93 2.66
CA CYS A 149 0.81 13.22 1.65
C CYS A 149 2.28 13.62 1.73
N VAL A 150 3.16 12.63 1.85
CA VAL A 150 4.61 12.89 1.73
C VAL A 150 4.92 13.44 0.33
N GLU A 151 5.55 14.61 0.29
CA GLU A 151 5.95 15.27 -0.97
C GLU A 151 7.20 14.64 -1.59
N GLY A 152 8.10 14.16 -0.73
CA GLY A 152 9.36 13.52 -1.07
C GLY A 152 9.15 12.24 -1.87
N VAL A 153 10.14 11.95 -2.71
CA VAL A 153 10.13 10.85 -3.69
C VAL A 153 11.30 9.89 -3.49
N ASN A 154 12.22 10.22 -2.57
CA ASN A 154 13.27 9.32 -2.18
C ASN A 154 12.71 8.26 -1.22
N PRO A 155 13.26 7.04 -1.21
CA PRO A 155 12.79 5.97 -0.34
C PRO A 155 12.79 6.35 1.15
N GLU A 156 13.80 7.12 1.57
CA GLU A 156 13.99 7.57 2.95
C GLU A 156 12.99 8.66 3.36
N ASP A 157 12.37 9.36 2.40
CA ASP A 157 11.34 10.37 2.67
C ASP A 157 10.07 9.70 3.23
N VAL A 158 9.79 8.47 2.79
CA VAL A 158 8.56 7.74 3.11
C VAL A 158 8.73 6.63 4.13
N ILE A 159 9.94 6.08 4.26
CA ILE A 159 10.23 4.94 5.14
C ILE A 159 11.44 5.26 6.03
N SER A 160 11.34 4.98 7.32
CA SER A 160 12.50 4.98 8.24
C SER A 160 13.39 3.76 8.00
N VAL A 161 14.71 3.98 8.09
CA VAL A 161 15.76 2.96 7.99
C VAL A 161 16.11 2.43 9.37
#